data_AF-A0AAN7IGN6-F1
#
_entry.id   AF-A0AAN7IGN6-F1
#
_cell.length_a   1.000
_cell.length_b   1.000
_cell.length_c   1.000
_cell.angle_alpha   90.00
_cell.angle_beta   90.00
_cell.angle_gamma   90.00
#
_symmetry.space_group_name_H-M   'P 1'
#
loop_
_entity.id
_entity.type
_entity.pdbx_description
1 polymer ?
#
loop_
_entity_poly.entity_id
_entity_poly.type
_entity_poly.pdbx_seq_one_letter_code
_entity_poly.pdbx_strand_id
1 'polypeptide(L)'
;MLLTVFNSWVFLETRKLIQVFPGPVRKLWNNWELRVLVLVSLTLQLSLLHLGSRRRFSTKTWIRMVLWFSYLSADSVATFALGVISNDQGNSCDSQLQNELTAFWASFLLLHLGDRDTITAYAVQDNELWLRHLLGLVVQFGVALYIFLVSWKANWLSFLTILMFLRGFIKFAERTWVMRLANYDPSFIRPGRQHKVLDKITDKLKVKKHLVNRRLIASRDINYTGEDIQKDAFRLFKIYRCLFLNQKVIISYRILFHNSTIFLDSQAAWKTIEVELGYAYDVFYTKAAFFFTAWGFIFRSFSFTSILFVFVLFLLKERHKHLQIDLIITYLLLVGAILTEIYAVILLSNSDWPWPDFEKMKQLQTLFAPIRNCCAKLTSKQRWSNSMAQLNLLS
;
A
#
# COMPACT_ATOMS: atom_id res chain seq x y z
N MET A 1 -11.91 -11.20 14.46
CA MET A 1 -12.26 -12.45 15.15
C MET A 1 -13.35 -13.23 14.43
N LEU A 2 -14.51 -12.64 14.11
CA LEU A 2 -15.52 -13.34 13.29
C LEU A 2 -14.96 -13.81 11.93
N LEU A 3 -14.16 -12.99 11.24
CA LEU A 3 -13.60 -13.36 9.94
C LEU A 3 -12.51 -14.46 10.02
N THR A 4 -11.76 -14.53 11.12
CA THR A 4 -10.74 -15.57 11.33
C THR A 4 -11.38 -16.89 11.76
N VAL A 5 -12.39 -16.84 12.62
CA VAL A 5 -13.21 -18.01 12.99
C VAL A 5 -14.01 -18.50 11.78
N PHE A 6 -14.53 -17.58 10.96
CA PHE A 6 -15.19 -17.91 9.70
C PHE A 6 -14.21 -18.51 8.70
N ASN A 7 -12.99 -17.98 8.55
CA ASN A 7 -11.98 -18.58 7.68
C ASN A 7 -11.55 -19.98 8.16
N SER A 8 -11.42 -20.19 9.47
CA SER A 8 -11.13 -21.51 10.05
C SER A 8 -12.32 -22.47 9.94
N TRP A 9 -13.55 -21.99 10.08
CA TRP A 9 -14.76 -22.77 9.90
C TRP A 9 -14.95 -23.14 8.41
N VAL A 10 -14.80 -22.19 7.49
CA VAL A 10 -14.77 -22.43 6.04
C VAL A 10 -13.66 -23.40 5.66
N PHE A 11 -12.48 -23.32 6.29
CA PHE A 11 -11.40 -24.29 6.08
C PHE A 11 -11.81 -25.72 6.48
N LEU A 12 -12.50 -25.87 7.62
CA LEU A 12 -13.00 -27.17 8.08
C LEU A 12 -14.16 -27.68 7.21
N GLU A 13 -15.07 -26.80 6.79
CA GLU A 13 -16.23 -27.12 5.96
C GLU A 13 -15.82 -27.51 4.53
N THR A 14 -14.91 -26.75 3.92
CA THR A 14 -14.40 -27.03 2.55
C THR A 14 -13.68 -28.37 2.50
N ARG A 15 -12.84 -28.69 3.49
CA ARG A 15 -12.20 -30.01 3.59
C ARG A 15 -13.21 -31.15 3.78
N LYS A 16 -14.34 -30.93 4.44
CA LYS A 16 -15.44 -31.91 4.56
C LYS A 16 -16.21 -32.07 3.25
N LEU A 17 -16.53 -30.96 2.56
CA LEU A 17 -17.21 -30.98 1.26
C LEU A 17 -16.36 -31.69 0.19
N ILE A 18 -15.04 -31.57 0.26
CA ILE A 18 -14.13 -32.26 -0.66
C ILE A 18 -14.19 -33.79 -0.50
N GLN A 19 -14.59 -34.31 0.68
CA GLN A 19 -14.75 -35.74 0.91
C GLN A 19 -15.96 -36.34 0.18
N VAL A 20 -16.90 -35.50 -0.27
CA VAL A 20 -18.12 -35.91 -0.99
C VAL A 20 -17.84 -36.18 -2.47
N PHE A 21 -16.74 -35.66 -3.02
CA PHE A 21 -16.41 -35.82 -4.44
C PHE A 21 -15.79 -37.19 -4.78
N PRO A 22 -15.93 -37.66 -6.04
CA PRO A 22 -15.30 -38.89 -6.50
C PRO A 22 -13.78 -38.92 -6.29
N GLY A 23 -13.24 -40.11 -6.01
CA GLY A 23 -11.80 -40.35 -5.80
C GLY A 23 -10.83 -39.65 -6.79
N PRO A 24 -11.05 -39.68 -8.12
CA PRO A 24 -10.16 -39.00 -9.06
C PRO A 24 -10.18 -37.48 -8.92
N VAL A 25 -11.34 -36.88 -8.63
CA VAL A 25 -11.49 -35.43 -8.41
C VAL A 25 -10.76 -35.01 -7.14
N ARG A 26 -10.88 -35.80 -6.07
CA ARG A 26 -10.17 -35.56 -4.81
C ARG A 26 -8.65 -35.62 -4.96
N LYS A 27 -8.14 -36.58 -5.74
CA LYS A 27 -6.70 -36.69 -6.03
C LYS A 27 -6.19 -35.52 -6.87
N LEU A 28 -6.97 -35.08 -7.86
CA LEU A 28 -6.68 -33.88 -8.65
C LEU A 28 -6.68 -32.61 -7.76
N TRP A 29 -7.69 -32.45 -6.91
CA TRP A 29 -7.80 -31.31 -6.00
C TRP A 29 -6.60 -31.24 -5.07
N ASN A 30 -6.26 -32.32 -4.37
CA ASN A 30 -5.13 -32.33 -3.44
C ASN A 30 -3.80 -31.95 -4.10
N ASN A 31 -3.59 -32.34 -5.37
CA ASN A 31 -2.36 -32.02 -6.10
C ASN A 31 -2.31 -30.57 -6.60
N TRP A 32 -3.46 -29.96 -6.89
CA TRP A 32 -3.55 -28.61 -7.47
C TRP A 32 -3.95 -27.53 -6.48
N GLU A 33 -4.54 -27.88 -5.33
CA GLU A 33 -5.10 -26.96 -4.33
C GLU A 33 -4.12 -25.83 -4.03
N LEU A 34 -2.93 -26.19 -3.58
CA LEU A 34 -1.90 -25.23 -3.18
C LEU A 34 -1.39 -24.38 -4.35
N ARG A 35 -1.20 -24.99 -5.53
CA ARG A 35 -0.77 -24.31 -6.77
C ARG A 35 -1.78 -23.25 -7.22
N VAL A 36 -3.06 -23.63 -7.25
CA VAL A 36 -4.16 -22.74 -7.62
C VAL A 36 -4.27 -21.59 -6.62
N LEU A 37 -4.19 -21.87 -5.32
CA LEU A 37 -4.27 -20.82 -4.29
C LEU A 37 -3.15 -19.79 -4.41
N VAL A 38 -1.92 -20.23 -4.67
CA VAL A 38 -0.75 -19.36 -4.85
C VAL A 38 -0.93 -18.47 -6.09
N LEU A 39 -1.40 -19.04 -7.21
CA LEU A 39 -1.69 -18.29 -8.44
C LEU A 39 -2.86 -17.32 -8.25
N VAL A 40 -3.95 -17.75 -7.62
CA VAL A 40 -5.09 -16.89 -7.29
C VAL A 40 -4.63 -15.73 -6.42
N SER A 41 -3.82 -15.99 -5.39
CA SER A 41 -3.22 -14.95 -4.55
C SER A 41 -2.47 -13.92 -5.40
N LEU A 42 -1.56 -14.35 -6.29
CA LEU A 42 -0.82 -13.47 -7.20
C LEU A 42 -1.75 -12.65 -8.12
N THR A 43 -2.79 -13.27 -8.70
CA THR A 43 -3.73 -12.56 -9.58
C THR A 43 -4.54 -11.50 -8.82
N LEU A 44 -4.96 -11.79 -7.59
CA LEU A 44 -5.62 -10.81 -6.73
C LEU A 44 -4.71 -9.63 -6.46
N GLN A 45 -3.41 -9.88 -6.22
CA GLN A 45 -2.41 -8.83 -6.00
C GLN A 45 -2.27 -7.90 -7.20
N LEU A 46 -2.06 -8.48 -8.37
CA LEU A 46 -1.91 -7.72 -9.61
C LEU A 46 -3.20 -6.94 -9.92
N SER A 47 -4.37 -7.53 -9.64
CA SER A 47 -5.65 -6.84 -9.79
C SER A 47 -5.78 -5.64 -8.83
N LEU A 48 -5.37 -5.78 -7.58
CA LEU A 48 -5.36 -4.68 -6.60
C LEU A 48 -4.39 -3.57 -7.00
N LEU A 49 -3.21 -3.95 -7.48
CA LEU A 49 -2.20 -3.03 -7.95
C LEU A 49 -2.71 -2.19 -9.12
N HIS A 50 -3.26 -2.84 -10.14
CA HIS A 50 -3.72 -2.19 -11.37
C HIS A 50 -5.04 -1.43 -11.18
N LEU A 51 -6.05 -2.05 -10.59
CA LEU A 51 -7.36 -1.40 -10.39
C LEU A 51 -7.27 -0.31 -9.31
N GLY A 52 -6.35 -0.46 -8.36
CA GLY A 52 -6.14 0.53 -7.32
C GLY A 52 -5.54 1.84 -7.78
N SER A 53 -4.64 1.79 -8.77
CA SER A 53 -4.19 3.01 -9.44
C SER A 53 -5.30 3.61 -10.30
N ARG A 54 -6.06 2.77 -11.02
CA ARG A 54 -7.13 3.21 -11.94
C ARG A 54 -8.31 3.85 -11.22
N ARG A 55 -8.62 3.47 -9.99
CA ARG A 55 -9.77 4.01 -9.22
C ARG A 55 -9.68 5.53 -9.01
N ARG A 56 -8.46 6.10 -8.99
CA ARG A 56 -8.24 7.55 -8.88
C ARG A 56 -8.73 8.31 -10.13
N PHE A 57 -8.66 7.67 -11.29
CA PHE A 57 -8.96 8.29 -12.59
C PHE A 57 -10.29 7.84 -13.20
N SER A 58 -10.94 6.83 -12.63
CA SER A 58 -12.12 6.20 -13.22
C SER A 58 -13.19 5.93 -12.17
N THR A 59 -14.42 6.37 -12.47
CA THR A 59 -15.62 6.19 -11.64
C THR A 59 -16.45 4.97 -12.03
N LYS A 60 -15.95 4.11 -12.93
CA LYS A 60 -16.69 2.95 -13.45
C LYS A 60 -17.04 1.95 -12.34
N THR A 61 -18.31 1.58 -12.24
CA THR A 61 -18.83 0.66 -11.22
C THR A 61 -18.13 -0.70 -11.22
N TRP A 62 -17.81 -1.26 -12.39
CA TRP A 62 -17.10 -2.54 -12.50
C TRP A 62 -15.73 -2.51 -11.82
N ILE A 63 -14.96 -1.42 -11.96
CA ILE A 63 -13.65 -1.27 -11.29
C ILE A 63 -13.83 -1.31 -9.78
N ARG A 64 -14.84 -0.61 -9.25
CA ARG A 64 -15.17 -0.60 -7.83
C ARG A 64 -15.53 -1.99 -7.32
N MET A 65 -16.37 -2.73 -8.05
CA MET A 65 -16.82 -4.08 -7.67
C MET A 65 -15.66 -5.08 -7.65
N VAL A 66 -14.87 -5.15 -8.73
CA VAL A 66 -13.73 -6.07 -8.80
C VAL A 66 -12.69 -5.71 -7.75
N LEU A 67 -12.39 -4.42 -7.59
CA LEU A 67 -11.43 -3.97 -6.59
C LEU A 67 -11.86 -4.32 -5.17
N TRP A 68 -13.14 -4.10 -4.85
CA TRP A 68 -13.71 -4.44 -3.54
C TRP A 68 -13.63 -5.95 -3.27
N PHE A 69 -14.00 -6.77 -4.26
CA PHE A 69 -13.89 -8.23 -4.15
C PHE A 69 -12.44 -8.67 -3.94
N SER A 70 -11.51 -8.17 -4.75
CA SER A 70 -10.10 -8.50 -4.60
C SER A 70 -9.53 -8.06 -3.26
N TYR A 71 -9.96 -6.90 -2.74
CA TYR A 71 -9.49 -6.36 -1.48
C TYR A 71 -9.89 -7.23 -0.28
N LEU A 72 -11.14 -7.73 -0.30
CA LEU A 72 -11.66 -8.62 0.73
C LEU A 72 -11.07 -10.04 0.63
N SER A 73 -10.90 -10.56 -0.57
CA SER A 73 -10.43 -11.93 -0.80
C SER A 73 -8.92 -12.11 -0.65
N ALA A 74 -8.10 -11.07 -0.85
CA ALA A 74 -6.64 -11.23 -0.89
C ALA A 74 -6.06 -11.77 0.44
N ASP A 75 -6.48 -11.23 1.59
CA ASP A 75 -5.96 -11.66 2.89
C ASP A 75 -6.51 -13.05 3.29
N SER A 76 -7.75 -13.38 2.91
CA SER A 76 -8.34 -14.70 3.20
C SER A 76 -7.72 -15.82 2.37
N VAL A 77 -7.51 -15.61 1.06
CA VAL A 77 -6.85 -16.59 0.18
C VAL A 77 -5.43 -16.88 0.65
N ALA A 78 -4.66 -15.85 1.03
CA ALA A 78 -3.30 -16.06 1.55
C ALA A 78 -3.32 -16.82 2.90
N THR A 79 -4.28 -16.53 3.79
CA THR A 79 -4.45 -17.27 5.05
C THR A 79 -4.77 -18.74 4.79
N PHE A 80 -5.70 -19.01 3.86
CA PHE A 80 -6.10 -20.36 3.52
C PHE A 80 -4.93 -21.15 2.92
N ALA A 81 -4.16 -20.54 2.02
CA ALA A 81 -2.96 -21.14 1.44
C ALA A 81 -1.89 -21.47 2.49
N LEU A 82 -1.63 -20.57 3.45
CA LEU A 82 -0.74 -20.83 4.59
C LEU A 82 -1.26 -21.97 5.48
N GLY A 83 -2.58 -22.06 5.69
CA GLY A 83 -3.20 -23.15 6.44
C GLY A 83 -3.04 -24.52 5.77
N VAL A 84 -3.20 -24.58 4.44
CA VAL A 84 -2.94 -25.81 3.65
C VAL A 84 -1.48 -26.22 3.77
N ILE A 85 -0.53 -25.29 3.58
CA ILE A 85 0.91 -25.58 3.72
C ILE A 85 1.23 -26.10 5.13
N SER A 86 0.72 -25.45 6.17
CA SER A 86 0.97 -25.85 7.56
C SER A 86 0.42 -27.24 7.88
N ASN A 87 -0.73 -27.61 7.32
CA ASN A 87 -1.34 -28.91 7.56
C ASN A 87 -0.61 -30.05 6.82
N ASP A 88 -0.12 -29.78 5.61
CA ASP A 88 0.59 -30.78 4.82
C ASP A 88 1.97 -31.10 5.44
N GLN A 89 2.64 -30.10 6.05
CA GLN A 89 3.89 -30.31 6.78
C GLN A 89 3.74 -31.16 8.05
N GLY A 90 2.58 -31.11 8.71
CA GLY A 90 2.29 -31.94 9.87
C GLY A 90 2.07 -33.43 9.55
N ASN A 91 1.81 -33.77 8.28
CA ASN A 91 1.43 -35.12 7.85
C ASN A 91 2.47 -35.82 6.97
N SER A 92 3.49 -35.12 6.46
CA SER A 92 4.40 -35.65 5.43
C SER A 92 5.73 -36.18 6.00
N CYS A 93 5.90 -37.51 6.05
CA CYS A 93 7.21 -38.17 6.08
C CYS A 93 7.86 -38.26 4.68
N ASP A 94 7.16 -37.88 3.60
CA ASP A 94 7.59 -38.08 2.22
C ASP A 94 7.87 -36.77 1.47
N SER A 95 8.99 -36.76 0.74
CA SER A 95 9.50 -35.72 -0.19
C SER A 95 10.06 -34.42 0.43
N GLN A 96 11.24 -34.55 1.02
CA GLN A 96 12.07 -33.47 1.58
C GLN A 96 12.25 -32.20 0.70
N LEU A 97 12.22 -32.36 -0.63
CA LEU A 97 12.42 -31.27 -1.61
C LEU A 97 11.14 -30.42 -1.81
N GLN A 98 9.97 -31.02 -1.60
CA GLN A 98 8.68 -30.35 -1.74
C GLN A 98 8.38 -29.44 -0.53
N ASN A 99 8.87 -29.83 0.65
CA ASN A 99 8.76 -29.03 1.87
C ASN A 99 9.59 -27.73 1.80
N GLU A 100 10.74 -27.75 1.13
CA GLU A 100 11.55 -26.54 0.95
C GLU A 100 10.86 -25.54 -0.01
N LEU A 101 10.31 -26.03 -1.12
CA LEU A 101 9.64 -25.18 -2.11
C LEU A 101 8.31 -24.60 -1.58
N THR A 102 7.56 -25.39 -0.81
CA THR A 102 6.35 -24.90 -0.14
C THR A 102 6.66 -23.83 0.90
N ALA A 103 7.77 -23.94 1.64
CA ALA A 103 8.23 -22.86 2.52
C ALA A 103 8.66 -21.60 1.75
N PHE A 104 9.25 -21.76 0.57
CA PHE A 104 9.54 -20.64 -0.34
C PHE A 104 8.25 -19.95 -0.78
N TRP A 105 7.22 -20.69 -1.19
CA TRP A 105 5.91 -20.14 -1.53
C TRP A 105 5.17 -19.52 -0.35
N ALA A 106 5.33 -20.07 0.87
CA ALA A 106 4.79 -19.45 2.09
C ALA A 106 5.36 -18.03 2.30
N SER A 107 6.65 -17.83 1.99
CA SER A 107 7.27 -16.50 2.04
C SER A 107 6.72 -15.54 0.99
N PHE A 108 6.33 -16.04 -0.19
CA PHE A 108 5.57 -15.25 -1.17
C PHE A 108 4.16 -14.91 -0.71
N LEU A 109 3.45 -15.82 -0.07
CA LEU A 109 2.13 -15.53 0.49
C LEU A 109 2.21 -14.47 1.59
N LEU A 110 3.27 -14.50 2.40
CA LEU A 110 3.55 -13.45 3.38
C LEU A 110 3.87 -12.11 2.70
N LEU A 111 4.69 -12.14 1.64
CA LEU A 111 4.92 -10.96 0.81
C LEU A 111 3.59 -10.39 0.29
N HIS A 112 2.73 -11.25 -0.23
CA HIS A 112 1.44 -10.87 -0.78
C HIS A 112 0.57 -10.17 0.28
N LEU A 113 0.55 -10.67 1.51
CA LEU A 113 -0.16 -10.00 2.61
C LEU A 113 0.37 -8.58 2.91
N GLY A 114 1.64 -8.30 2.65
CA GLY A 114 2.26 -6.97 2.81
C GLY A 114 2.17 -6.05 1.56
N ASP A 115 2.09 -6.61 0.35
CA ASP A 115 2.29 -5.91 -0.93
C ASP A 115 1.04 -5.20 -1.46
N ARG A 116 0.55 -4.23 -0.68
CA ARG A 116 -0.55 -3.34 -1.09
C ARG A 116 -0.08 -1.89 -1.21
N ASP A 117 0.83 -1.64 -2.14
CA ASP A 117 1.46 -0.31 -2.27
C ASP A 117 0.48 0.76 -2.80
N THR A 118 -0.51 0.36 -3.61
CA THR A 118 -1.47 1.27 -4.26
C THR A 118 -2.77 1.47 -3.48
N ILE A 119 -3.18 0.49 -2.66
CA ILE A 119 -4.38 0.56 -1.82
C ILE A 119 -4.07 0.02 -0.43
N THR A 120 -3.82 0.93 0.51
CA THR A 120 -3.67 0.58 1.93
C THR A 120 -5.02 0.31 2.58
N ALA A 121 -6.04 1.07 2.19
CA ALA A 121 -7.40 0.97 2.69
C ALA A 121 -8.43 1.12 1.56
N TYR A 122 -9.54 0.38 1.63
CA TYR A 122 -10.64 0.56 0.70
C TYR A 122 -11.46 1.79 1.10
N ALA A 123 -11.79 1.91 2.38
CA ALA A 123 -12.44 3.07 3.00
C ALA A 123 -11.58 3.65 4.12
N VAL A 124 -11.73 4.95 4.45
CA VAL A 124 -10.96 5.59 5.54
C VAL A 124 -11.15 4.85 6.87
N GLN A 125 -12.35 4.32 7.11
CA GLN A 125 -12.71 3.56 8.31
C GLN A 125 -11.90 2.26 8.46
N ASP A 126 -11.39 1.68 7.36
CA ASP A 126 -10.55 0.48 7.45
C ASP A 126 -9.23 0.79 8.15
N ASN A 127 -8.72 2.02 8.01
CA ASN A 127 -7.52 2.46 8.71
C ASN A 127 -7.75 2.47 10.21
N GLU A 128 -8.93 2.90 10.70
CA GLU A 128 -9.22 2.95 12.15
C GLU A 128 -9.09 1.56 12.81
N LEU A 129 -9.43 0.51 12.06
CA LEU A 129 -9.34 -0.88 12.48
C LEU A 129 -7.93 -1.47 12.33
N TRP A 130 -6.88 -0.66 12.16
CA TRP A 130 -5.50 -1.12 11.93
C TRP A 130 -5.02 -2.14 12.96
N LEU A 131 -5.42 -2.03 14.24
CA LEU A 131 -4.99 -2.94 15.30
C LEU A 131 -5.58 -4.35 15.13
N ARG A 132 -6.78 -4.46 14.56
CA ARG A 132 -7.38 -5.77 14.20
C ARG A 132 -6.63 -6.40 13.02
N HIS A 133 -6.28 -5.59 12.03
CA HIS A 133 -5.49 -6.05 10.88
C HIS A 133 -4.09 -6.48 11.33
N LEU A 134 -3.44 -5.71 12.21
CA LEU A 134 -2.16 -6.06 12.81
C LEU A 134 -2.23 -7.42 13.50
N LEU A 135 -3.23 -7.66 14.36
CA LEU A 135 -3.37 -8.93 15.05
C LEU A 135 -3.48 -10.10 14.07
N GLY A 136 -4.32 -9.98 13.04
CA GLY A 136 -4.47 -11.01 12.00
C GLY A 136 -3.16 -11.29 11.26
N LEU A 137 -2.44 -10.22 10.90
CA LEU A 137 -1.16 -10.32 10.20
C LEU A 137 -0.05 -10.90 11.10
N VAL A 138 -0.03 -10.61 12.41
CA VAL A 138 0.91 -11.22 13.37
C VAL A 138 0.69 -12.73 13.46
N VAL A 139 -0.57 -13.18 13.49
CA VAL A 139 -0.89 -14.62 13.48
C VAL A 139 -0.42 -15.26 12.17
N GLN A 140 -0.73 -14.66 11.02
CA GLN A 140 -0.28 -15.15 9.71
C GLN A 140 1.25 -15.20 9.60
N PHE A 141 1.94 -14.16 10.11
CA PHE A 141 3.40 -14.12 10.19
C PHE A 141 3.94 -15.24 11.07
N GLY A 142 3.32 -15.51 12.22
CA GLY A 142 3.69 -16.62 13.10
C GLY A 142 3.55 -17.99 12.42
N VAL A 143 2.47 -18.20 11.65
CA VAL A 143 2.28 -19.43 10.86
C VAL A 143 3.34 -19.56 9.77
N ALA A 144 3.62 -18.49 9.02
CA ALA A 144 4.67 -18.49 8.00
C ALA A 144 6.06 -18.74 8.62
N LEU A 145 6.34 -18.16 9.80
CA LEU A 145 7.57 -18.39 10.54
C LEU A 145 7.69 -19.85 11.00
N TYR A 146 6.60 -20.45 11.50
CA TYR A 146 6.56 -21.86 11.86
C TYR A 146 6.90 -22.76 10.66
N ILE A 147 6.22 -22.56 9.53
CA ILE A 147 6.47 -23.28 8.27
C ILE A 147 7.94 -23.17 7.86
N PHE A 148 8.50 -21.96 7.95
CA PHE A 148 9.89 -21.70 7.62
C PHE A 148 10.86 -22.44 8.54
N LEU A 149 10.65 -22.40 9.87
CA LEU A 149 11.50 -23.07 10.86
C LEU A 149 11.48 -24.58 10.71
N VAL A 150 10.31 -25.17 10.47
CA VAL A 150 10.14 -26.62 10.26
C VAL A 150 10.83 -27.08 8.96
N SER A 151 10.84 -26.22 7.94
CA SER A 151 11.43 -26.53 6.62
C SER A 151 12.90 -26.16 6.50
N TRP A 152 13.51 -25.67 7.58
CA TRP A 152 14.88 -25.16 7.58
C TRP A 152 15.91 -26.28 7.48
N LYS A 153 16.75 -26.25 6.44
CA LYS A 153 17.81 -27.24 6.21
C LYS A 153 19.17 -26.65 5.86
N ALA A 154 19.33 -25.33 6.03
CA ALA A 154 20.55 -24.59 5.65
C ALA A 154 20.96 -24.79 4.18
N ASN A 155 19.99 -25.03 3.30
CA ASN A 155 20.20 -25.16 1.85
C ASN A 155 20.13 -23.78 1.16
N TRP A 156 20.55 -23.73 -0.10
CA TRP A 156 20.49 -22.50 -0.90
C TRP A 156 19.06 -21.94 -1.01
N LEU A 157 18.06 -22.82 -1.14
CA LEU A 157 16.66 -22.41 -1.20
C LEU A 157 16.22 -21.82 0.16
N SER A 158 16.64 -22.40 1.28
CA SER A 158 16.38 -21.84 2.63
C SER A 158 16.94 -20.42 2.78
N PHE A 159 18.12 -20.16 2.20
CA PHE A 159 18.69 -18.80 2.17
C PHE A 159 17.84 -17.83 1.33
N LEU A 160 17.36 -18.24 0.16
CA LEU A 160 16.41 -17.44 -0.63
C LEU A 160 15.10 -17.19 0.11
N THR A 161 14.60 -18.20 0.82
CA THR A 161 13.41 -18.09 1.66
C THR A 161 13.60 -17.05 2.76
N ILE A 162 14.77 -16.93 3.40
CA ILE A 162 15.03 -15.84 4.37
C ILE A 162 14.88 -14.48 3.72
N LEU A 163 15.50 -14.27 2.56
CA LEU A 163 15.48 -12.98 1.88
C LEU A 163 14.04 -12.58 1.51
N MET A 164 13.25 -13.54 1.03
CA MET A 164 11.85 -13.34 0.72
C MET A 164 10.99 -13.12 1.97
N PHE A 165 11.26 -13.87 3.05
CA PHE A 165 10.57 -13.72 4.33
C PHE A 165 10.84 -12.35 4.96
N LEU A 166 12.10 -11.89 4.95
CA LEU A 166 12.49 -10.57 5.44
C LEU A 166 11.86 -9.45 4.60
N ARG A 167 11.81 -9.61 3.27
CA ARG A 167 11.06 -8.68 2.40
C ARG A 167 9.57 -8.64 2.77
N GLY A 168 8.95 -9.81 2.97
CA GLY A 168 7.55 -9.91 3.43
C GLY A 168 7.33 -9.21 4.77
N PHE A 169 8.24 -9.39 5.73
CA PHE A 169 8.20 -8.71 7.03
C PHE A 169 8.28 -7.18 6.88
N ILE A 170 9.19 -6.68 6.06
CA ILE A 170 9.33 -5.24 5.81
C ILE A 170 8.03 -4.68 5.22
N LYS A 171 7.50 -5.27 4.15
CA LYS A 171 6.24 -4.84 3.51
C LYS A 171 5.05 -4.88 4.47
N PHE A 172 5.03 -5.88 5.35
CA PHE A 172 4.04 -6.00 6.42
C PHE A 172 4.15 -4.86 7.45
N ALA A 173 5.37 -4.57 7.92
CA ALA A 173 5.63 -3.47 8.85
C ALA A 173 5.26 -2.12 8.23
N GLU A 174 5.59 -1.90 6.96
CA GLU A 174 5.22 -0.70 6.21
C GLU A 174 3.70 -0.52 6.13
N ARG A 175 2.94 -1.56 5.75
CA ARG A 175 1.47 -1.52 5.68
C ARG A 175 0.88 -1.09 7.03
N THR A 176 1.32 -1.74 8.11
CA THR A 176 0.85 -1.43 9.46
C THR A 176 1.19 0.00 9.87
N TRP A 177 2.42 0.45 9.58
CA TRP A 177 2.88 1.78 9.92
C TRP A 177 2.09 2.86 9.18
N VAL A 178 1.82 2.68 7.89
CA VAL A 178 1.03 3.62 7.09
C VAL A 178 -0.41 3.70 7.58
N MET A 179 -1.07 2.57 7.85
CA MET A 179 -2.46 2.57 8.36
C MET A 179 -2.54 3.28 9.72
N ARG A 180 -1.58 3.05 10.61
CA ARG A 180 -1.49 3.76 11.89
C ARG A 180 -1.26 5.26 11.67
N LEU A 181 -0.34 5.63 10.79
CA LEU A 181 0.01 7.02 10.51
C LEU A 181 -1.15 7.77 9.86
N ALA A 182 -1.98 7.10 9.04
CA ALA A 182 -3.16 7.68 8.40
C ALA A 182 -4.18 8.20 9.45
N ASN A 183 -4.35 7.49 10.56
CA ASN A 183 -5.24 7.93 11.65
C ASN A 183 -4.57 8.88 12.65
N TYR A 184 -3.27 8.69 12.90
CA TYR A 184 -2.54 9.38 13.95
C TYR A 184 -1.34 10.11 13.38
N ASP A 185 -1.41 11.44 13.31
CA ASP A 185 -0.25 12.26 13.01
C ASP A 185 0.47 12.65 14.31
N PRO A 186 1.69 12.14 14.59
CA PRO A 186 2.43 12.48 15.81
C PRO A 186 2.73 13.98 15.96
N SER A 187 2.67 14.76 14.88
CA SER A 187 2.78 16.22 14.96
C SER A 187 1.59 16.89 15.67
N PHE A 188 0.43 16.22 15.78
CA PHE A 188 -0.81 16.75 16.35
C PHE A 188 -1.21 16.19 17.72
N ILE A 189 -0.48 15.20 18.29
CA ILE A 189 -0.95 14.38 19.43
C ILE A 189 -0.89 15.05 20.82
N ARG A 190 -0.19 16.17 21.02
CA ARG A 190 -0.22 16.84 22.34
C ARG A 190 -1.30 17.93 22.34
N PRO A 191 -2.39 17.83 23.12
CA PRO A 191 -3.39 18.90 23.21
C PRO A 191 -2.77 20.26 23.60
N GLY A 192 -1.74 20.26 24.45
CA GLY A 192 -0.96 21.47 24.76
C GLY A 192 -0.01 21.95 23.63
N ARG A 193 0.30 21.11 22.64
CA ARG A 193 1.08 21.46 21.44
C ARG A 193 0.17 21.88 20.28
N GLN A 194 -1.09 21.44 20.23
CA GLN A 194 -2.09 21.97 19.30
C GLN A 194 -2.32 23.46 19.55
N HIS A 195 -2.51 23.87 20.82
CA HIS A 195 -2.60 25.29 21.18
C HIS A 195 -1.30 26.04 20.83
N LYS A 196 -0.12 25.51 21.20
CA LYS A 196 1.17 26.18 20.88
C LYS A 196 1.49 26.25 19.39
N VAL A 197 1.13 25.25 18.59
CA VAL A 197 1.30 25.25 17.13
C VAL A 197 0.28 26.20 16.50
N LEU A 198 -0.96 26.19 16.99
CA LEU A 198 -2.01 27.12 16.60
C LEU A 198 -1.60 28.56 16.92
N ASP A 199 -1.06 28.85 18.10
CA ASP A 199 -0.57 30.18 18.50
C ASP A 199 0.63 30.57 17.65
N LYS A 200 1.61 29.69 17.43
CA LYS A 200 2.75 29.96 16.52
C LYS A 200 2.29 30.23 15.08
N ILE A 201 1.30 29.48 14.59
CA ILE A 201 0.75 29.66 13.24
C ILE A 201 -0.05 30.96 13.19
N THR A 202 -0.86 31.24 14.20
CA THR A 202 -1.70 32.45 14.31
C THR A 202 -0.84 33.70 14.44
N ASP A 203 0.22 33.68 15.24
CA ASP A 203 1.16 34.80 15.39
C ASP A 203 2.00 35.00 14.13
N LYS A 204 2.55 33.93 13.54
CA LYS A 204 3.24 34.04 12.25
C LYS A 204 2.32 34.55 11.16
N LEU A 205 1.03 34.19 11.17
CA LEU A 205 0.05 34.63 10.20
C LEU A 205 -0.49 36.05 10.49
N LYS A 206 -0.59 36.51 11.74
CA LYS A 206 -0.89 37.92 12.07
C LYS A 206 0.22 38.84 11.60
N VAL A 207 1.48 38.46 11.86
CA VAL A 207 2.67 39.15 11.35
C VAL A 207 2.70 39.14 9.82
N LYS A 208 2.37 37.99 9.20
CA LYS A 208 2.26 37.88 7.75
C LYS A 208 1.06 38.66 7.19
N LYS A 209 -0.06 38.78 7.91
CA LYS A 209 -1.25 39.57 7.51
C LYS A 209 -0.92 41.06 7.47
N HIS A 210 -0.12 41.58 8.39
CA HIS A 210 0.38 42.96 8.35
C HIS A 210 1.39 43.20 7.21
N LEU A 211 2.30 42.25 6.96
CA LEU A 211 3.25 42.34 5.84
C LEU A 211 2.59 42.13 4.46
N VAL A 212 1.55 41.30 4.40
CA VAL A 212 0.76 41.02 3.21
C VAL A 212 -0.20 42.16 2.91
N ASN A 213 -0.85 42.79 3.91
CA ASN A 213 -1.60 44.05 3.71
C ASN A 213 -0.74 45.16 3.10
N ARG A 214 0.57 45.23 3.42
CA ARG A 214 1.50 46.15 2.72
C ARG A 214 1.88 45.71 1.31
N ARG A 215 1.92 44.40 1.01
CA ARG A 215 2.15 43.89 -0.37
C ARG A 215 0.89 43.91 -1.25
N LEU A 216 -0.31 43.91 -0.66
CA LEU A 216 -1.60 43.87 -1.35
C LEU A 216 -1.90 45.12 -2.19
N ILE A 217 -1.22 46.24 -1.94
CA ILE A 217 -1.28 47.43 -2.80
C ILE A 217 -0.40 47.25 -4.06
N ALA A 218 0.57 46.34 -4.03
CA ALA A 218 1.57 46.16 -5.08
C ALA A 218 1.41 44.88 -5.92
N SER A 219 0.52 43.95 -5.56
CA SER A 219 0.56 42.55 -6.05
C SER A 219 -0.68 42.07 -6.83
N ARG A 220 -1.38 42.93 -7.59
CA ARG A 220 -2.38 42.43 -8.55
C ARG A 220 -1.75 41.66 -9.74
N ASP A 221 -0.42 41.68 -9.88
CA ASP A 221 0.31 41.12 -11.02
C ASP A 221 1.22 39.91 -10.70
N ILE A 222 1.07 39.25 -9.54
CA ILE A 222 1.90 38.07 -9.26
C ILE A 222 1.26 36.84 -9.90
N ASN A 223 1.84 36.35 -11.00
CA ASN A 223 1.54 35.05 -11.58
C ASN A 223 1.64 33.95 -10.51
N TYR A 224 0.49 33.42 -10.08
CA TYR A 224 0.41 32.36 -9.07
C TYR A 224 1.05 31.09 -9.63
N THR A 225 2.26 30.74 -9.15
CA THR A 225 3.05 29.66 -9.73
C THR A 225 2.55 28.28 -9.26
N GLY A 226 2.89 27.22 -10.01
CA GLY A 226 2.51 25.86 -9.64
C GLY A 226 3.06 25.41 -8.27
N GLU A 227 4.20 25.94 -7.84
CA GLU A 227 4.78 25.63 -6.52
C GLU A 227 4.01 26.28 -5.38
N ASP A 228 3.47 27.49 -5.58
CA ASP A 228 2.69 28.19 -4.55
C ASP A 228 1.39 27.45 -4.27
N ILE A 229 0.73 26.96 -5.34
CA ILE A 229 -0.46 26.09 -5.26
C ILE A 229 -0.14 24.84 -4.45
N GLN A 230 0.99 24.18 -4.72
CA GLN A 230 1.38 22.96 -4.03
C GLN A 230 1.66 23.19 -2.54
N LYS A 231 2.37 24.29 -2.20
CA LYS A 231 2.68 24.68 -0.82
C LYS A 231 1.43 25.03 -0.03
N ASP A 232 0.49 25.76 -0.63
CA ASP A 232 -0.76 26.12 0.03
C ASP A 232 -1.70 24.90 0.17
N ALA A 233 -1.82 24.07 -0.87
CA ALA A 233 -2.58 22.80 -0.80
C ALA A 233 -2.07 21.87 0.30
N PHE A 234 -0.76 21.73 0.46
CA PHE A 234 -0.18 20.91 1.53
C PHE A 234 -0.46 21.48 2.93
N ARG A 235 -0.49 22.82 3.05
CA ARG A 235 -0.86 23.50 4.31
C ARG A 235 -2.34 23.28 4.64
N LEU A 236 -3.23 23.42 3.65
CA LEU A 236 -4.67 23.18 3.78
C LEU A 236 -4.95 21.73 4.17
N PHE A 237 -4.32 20.78 3.47
CA PHE A 237 -4.42 19.36 3.79
C PHE A 237 -4.09 19.10 5.26
N LYS A 238 -2.98 19.65 5.79
CA LYS A 238 -2.61 19.49 7.20
C LYS A 238 -3.66 20.02 8.17
N ILE A 239 -4.35 21.09 7.82
CA ILE A 239 -5.39 21.70 8.66
C ILE A 239 -6.68 20.86 8.60
N TYR A 240 -7.11 20.49 7.40
CA TYR A 240 -8.39 19.84 7.16
C TYR A 240 -8.37 18.32 7.23
N ARG A 241 -7.18 17.73 7.39
CA ARG A 241 -7.01 16.29 7.62
C ARG A 241 -7.99 15.72 8.65
N CYS A 242 -8.23 16.43 9.75
CA CYS A 242 -9.17 16.01 10.80
C CYS A 242 -10.62 15.83 10.30
N LEU A 243 -11.06 16.60 9.29
CA LEU A 243 -12.39 16.45 8.71
C LEU A 243 -12.59 15.10 8.05
N PHE A 244 -11.57 14.61 7.32
CA PHE A 244 -11.62 13.30 6.68
C PHE A 244 -11.74 12.14 7.67
N LEU A 245 -11.31 12.36 8.92
CA LEU A 245 -11.40 11.41 10.03
C LEU A 245 -12.66 11.63 10.89
N ASN A 246 -13.62 12.44 10.45
CA ASN A 246 -14.80 12.84 11.23
C ASN A 246 -14.46 13.44 12.61
N GLN A 247 -13.27 14.04 12.76
CA GLN A 247 -12.84 14.71 13.99
C GLN A 247 -13.27 16.18 13.99
N LYS A 248 -13.60 16.71 15.18
CA LYS A 248 -14.02 18.11 15.32
C LYS A 248 -12.88 19.06 14.91
N VAL A 249 -13.16 19.95 13.97
CA VAL A 249 -12.27 21.06 13.62
C VAL A 249 -12.54 22.25 14.53
N ILE A 250 -11.47 22.80 15.12
CA ILE A 250 -11.54 24.01 15.93
C ILE A 250 -12.01 25.18 15.03
N ILE A 251 -13.00 25.95 15.49
CA ILE A 251 -13.63 27.07 14.76
C ILE A 251 -12.61 28.08 14.20
N SER A 252 -11.46 28.24 14.88
CA SER A 252 -10.35 29.10 14.45
C SER A 252 -9.84 28.77 13.04
N TYR A 253 -9.87 27.50 12.60
CA TYR A 253 -9.44 27.10 11.26
C TYR A 253 -10.44 27.50 10.17
N ARG A 254 -11.74 27.54 10.47
CA ARG A 254 -12.77 28.03 9.53
C ARG A 254 -12.59 29.51 9.20
N ILE A 255 -12.25 30.31 10.22
CA ILE A 255 -11.97 31.75 10.08
C ILE A 255 -10.68 32.00 9.27
N LEU A 256 -9.69 31.13 9.44
CA LEU A 256 -8.38 31.23 8.79
C LEU A 256 -8.48 30.97 7.28
N PHE A 257 -9.29 29.98 6.86
CA PHE A 257 -9.57 29.71 5.46
C PHE A 257 -10.34 30.84 4.79
N HIS A 258 -11.37 31.36 5.45
CA HIS A 258 -12.12 32.50 4.93
C HIS A 258 -11.22 33.72 4.70
N ASN A 259 -10.17 33.91 5.49
CA ASN A 259 -9.19 34.98 5.25
C ASN A 259 -8.18 34.64 4.15
N SER A 260 -7.78 33.37 3.94
CA SER A 260 -6.80 33.01 2.91
C SER A 260 -7.39 32.84 1.50
N THR A 261 -8.66 32.44 1.38
CA THR A 261 -9.33 32.20 0.08
C THR A 261 -9.91 33.44 -0.56
N ILE A 262 -10.08 34.54 0.19
CA ILE A 262 -10.43 35.86 -0.38
C ILE A 262 -9.36 36.35 -1.39
N PHE A 263 -8.16 35.74 -1.39
CA PHE A 263 -7.01 36.16 -2.20
C PHE A 263 -6.72 35.31 -3.44
N LEU A 264 -7.54 34.28 -3.74
CA LEU A 264 -7.32 33.38 -4.88
C LEU A 264 -8.37 33.61 -5.96
N ASP A 265 -7.92 33.71 -7.22
CA ASP A 265 -8.79 33.59 -8.38
C ASP A 265 -9.51 32.23 -8.38
N SER A 266 -10.73 32.17 -8.91
CA SER A 266 -11.60 30.99 -8.86
C SER A 266 -10.88 29.74 -9.38
N GLN A 267 -10.14 29.88 -10.49
CA GLN A 267 -9.42 28.78 -11.10
C GLN A 267 -8.25 28.29 -10.23
N ALA A 268 -7.53 29.21 -9.57
CA ALA A 268 -6.43 28.87 -8.67
C ALA A 268 -6.94 28.18 -7.39
N ALA A 269 -8.09 28.60 -6.87
CA ALA A 269 -8.74 27.98 -5.71
C ALA A 269 -9.12 26.52 -6.01
N TRP A 270 -9.82 26.27 -7.13
CA TRP A 270 -10.19 24.91 -7.54
C TRP A 270 -8.99 24.00 -7.73
N LYS A 271 -7.93 24.50 -8.38
CA LYS A 271 -6.69 23.74 -8.57
C LYS A 271 -5.97 23.44 -7.25
N THR A 272 -6.06 24.34 -6.27
CA THR A 272 -5.49 24.11 -4.92
C THR A 272 -6.25 23.00 -4.20
N ILE A 273 -7.59 23.03 -4.24
CA ILE A 273 -8.44 21.98 -3.65
C ILE A 273 -8.20 20.62 -4.32
N GLU A 274 -8.04 20.60 -5.65
CA GLU A 274 -7.74 19.38 -6.41
C GLU A 274 -6.43 18.71 -5.94
N VAL A 275 -5.38 19.52 -5.68
CA VAL A 275 -4.09 19.05 -5.16
C VAL A 275 -4.22 18.62 -3.69
N GLU A 276 -4.98 19.36 -2.88
CA GLU A 276 -5.27 19.01 -1.48
C GLU A 276 -5.94 17.64 -1.36
N LEU A 277 -6.97 17.40 -2.17
CA LEU A 277 -7.64 16.09 -2.24
C LEU A 277 -6.67 15.00 -2.71
N GLY A 278 -5.70 15.34 -3.56
CA GLY A 278 -4.62 14.44 -3.95
C GLY A 278 -3.77 14.00 -2.75
N TYR A 279 -3.42 14.94 -1.87
CA TYR A 279 -2.72 14.63 -0.62
C TYR A 279 -3.54 13.80 0.35
N ALA A 280 -4.84 14.12 0.48
CA ALA A 280 -5.73 13.29 1.28
C ALA A 280 -5.79 11.86 0.75
N TYR A 281 -5.89 11.69 -0.57
CA TYR A 281 -5.89 10.38 -1.19
C TYR A 281 -4.58 9.62 -0.91
N ASP A 282 -3.44 10.29 -1.09
CA ASP A 282 -2.10 9.71 -0.94
C ASP A 282 -1.75 9.35 0.53
N VAL A 283 -2.42 9.97 1.52
CA VAL A 283 -2.27 9.63 2.94
C VAL A 283 -3.23 8.53 3.39
N PHE A 284 -4.52 8.63 3.02
CA PHE A 284 -5.53 7.73 3.56
C PHE A 284 -5.67 6.42 2.78
N TYR A 285 -5.28 6.39 1.51
CA TYR A 285 -5.55 5.25 0.64
C TYR A 285 -4.33 4.64 -0.01
N THR A 286 -3.16 5.27 -0.01
CA THR A 286 -1.95 4.73 -0.64
C THR A 286 -0.76 4.74 0.32
N LYS A 287 0.36 4.10 -0.07
CA LYS A 287 1.64 4.21 0.68
C LYS A 287 2.49 5.42 0.28
N ALA A 288 1.97 6.35 -0.51
CA ALA A 288 2.77 7.42 -1.09
C ALA A 288 3.44 8.32 -0.05
N ALA A 289 2.71 8.71 1.01
CA ALA A 289 3.28 9.54 2.07
C ALA A 289 4.49 8.90 2.78
N PHE A 290 4.54 7.57 2.87
CA PHE A 290 5.68 6.83 3.44
C PHE A 290 6.82 6.67 2.44
N PHE A 291 6.51 6.47 1.16
CA PHE A 291 7.52 6.33 0.11
C PHE A 291 8.50 7.52 0.08
N PHE A 292 7.98 8.75 0.21
CA PHE A 292 8.79 9.97 0.21
C PHE A 292 9.48 10.27 1.54
N THR A 293 9.77 9.23 2.35
CA THR A 293 10.59 9.33 3.57
C THR A 293 11.93 8.63 3.37
N ALA A 294 12.92 8.95 4.22
CA ALA A 294 14.23 8.28 4.20
C ALA A 294 14.11 6.76 4.28
N TRP A 295 13.28 6.30 5.21
CA TRP A 295 13.02 4.89 5.46
C TRP A 295 12.32 4.22 4.29
N GLY A 296 11.37 4.92 3.65
CA GLY A 296 10.70 4.45 2.44
C GLY A 296 11.69 4.13 1.32
N PHE A 297 12.63 5.03 1.02
CA PHE A 297 13.66 4.78 0.00
C PHE A 297 14.59 3.61 0.35
N ILE A 298 15.03 3.53 1.61
CA ILE A 298 15.92 2.46 2.08
C ILE A 298 15.23 1.10 1.96
N PHE A 299 14.02 0.95 2.49
CA PHE A 299 13.28 -0.30 2.43
C PHE A 299 12.90 -0.70 1.02
N ARG A 300 12.61 0.27 0.13
CA ARG A 300 12.33 -0.02 -1.28
C ARG A 300 13.57 -0.49 -2.03
N SER A 301 14.71 0.16 -1.81
CA SER A 301 15.99 -0.25 -2.40
C SER A 301 16.37 -1.66 -1.94
N PHE A 302 16.26 -1.94 -0.63
CA PHE A 302 16.48 -3.27 -0.08
C PHE A 302 15.51 -4.30 -0.67
N SER A 303 14.22 -3.99 -0.76
CA SER A 303 13.21 -4.91 -1.29
C SER A 303 13.47 -5.25 -2.76
N PHE A 304 13.81 -4.25 -3.57
CA PHE A 304 14.09 -4.42 -5.00
C PHE A 304 15.38 -5.21 -5.25
N THR A 305 16.46 -4.91 -4.53
CA THR A 305 17.72 -5.65 -4.65
C THR A 305 17.59 -7.08 -4.14
N SER A 306 16.87 -7.29 -3.03
CA SER A 306 16.59 -8.62 -2.49
C SER A 306 15.84 -9.50 -3.50
N ILE A 307 14.75 -9.00 -4.11
CA ILE A 307 14.00 -9.82 -5.08
C ILE A 307 14.78 -10.10 -6.36
N LEU A 308 15.53 -9.12 -6.88
CA LEU A 308 16.37 -9.33 -8.05
C LEU A 308 17.46 -10.36 -7.77
N PHE A 309 18.08 -10.28 -6.60
CA PHE A 309 19.10 -11.22 -6.18
C PHE A 309 18.52 -12.64 -6.04
N VAL A 310 17.34 -12.79 -5.42
CA VAL A 310 16.63 -14.07 -5.33
C VAL A 310 16.32 -14.62 -6.72
N PHE A 311 15.83 -13.79 -7.65
CA PHE A 311 15.52 -14.18 -9.02
C PHE A 311 16.76 -14.68 -9.78
N VAL A 312 17.87 -13.94 -9.72
CA VAL A 312 19.13 -14.31 -10.37
C VAL A 312 19.70 -15.60 -9.79
N LEU A 313 19.73 -15.74 -8.46
CA LEU A 313 20.23 -16.97 -7.84
C LEU A 313 19.35 -18.18 -8.16
N PHE A 314 18.04 -17.99 -8.22
CA PHE A 314 17.11 -19.06 -8.61
C PHE A 314 17.37 -19.51 -10.05
N LEU A 315 17.54 -18.57 -10.99
CA LEU A 315 17.93 -18.87 -12.37
C LEU A 315 19.26 -19.61 -12.49
N LEU A 316 20.28 -19.20 -11.74
CA LEU A 316 21.63 -19.78 -11.81
C LEU A 316 21.72 -21.19 -11.21
N LYS A 317 20.90 -21.48 -10.20
CA LYS A 317 21.00 -22.73 -9.41
C LYS A 317 20.01 -23.80 -9.82
N GLU A 318 19.12 -23.50 -10.77
CA GLU A 318 18.08 -24.40 -11.25
C GLU A 318 18.68 -25.74 -11.74
N ARG A 319 18.25 -26.84 -11.09
CA ARG A 319 18.59 -28.23 -11.45
C ARG A 319 17.33 -29.08 -11.35
N HIS A 320 17.17 -30.01 -12.29
CA HIS A 320 16.04 -30.90 -12.64
C HIS A 320 15.34 -31.73 -11.54
N LYS A 321 15.38 -31.33 -10.27
CA LYS A 321 14.81 -32.09 -9.15
C LYS A 321 13.35 -31.72 -8.81
N HIS A 322 12.88 -30.54 -9.22
CA HIS A 322 11.51 -30.09 -8.98
C HIS A 322 10.59 -30.42 -10.17
N LEU A 323 9.30 -30.60 -9.90
CA LEU A 323 8.29 -30.73 -10.97
C LEU A 323 8.28 -29.45 -11.81
N GLN A 324 8.25 -29.59 -13.14
CA GLN A 324 8.27 -28.46 -14.07
C GLN A 324 7.16 -27.43 -13.79
N ILE A 325 5.98 -27.90 -13.39
CA ILE A 325 4.84 -27.03 -13.04
C ILE A 325 5.18 -26.14 -11.84
N ASP A 326 5.82 -26.69 -10.81
CA ASP A 326 6.17 -25.94 -9.61
C ASP A 326 7.27 -24.91 -9.89
N LEU A 327 8.19 -25.22 -10.82
CA LEU A 327 9.17 -24.26 -11.31
C LEU A 327 8.51 -23.10 -12.06
N ILE A 328 7.60 -23.40 -12.99
CA ILE A 328 6.86 -22.37 -13.74
C ILE A 328 6.11 -21.44 -12.78
N ILE A 329 5.43 -21.99 -11.77
CA ILE A 329 4.73 -21.19 -10.76
C ILE A 329 5.72 -20.30 -9.99
N THR A 330 6.87 -20.84 -9.61
CA THR A 330 7.89 -20.09 -8.87
C THR A 330 8.47 -18.94 -9.70
N TYR A 331 8.70 -19.16 -11.00
CA TYR A 331 9.09 -18.10 -11.93
C TYR A 331 7.99 -17.03 -12.07
N LEU A 332 6.73 -17.43 -12.19
CA LEU A 332 5.60 -16.50 -12.24
C LEU A 332 5.51 -15.64 -10.97
N LEU A 333 5.74 -16.24 -9.78
CA LEU A 333 5.79 -15.52 -8.51
C LEU A 333 6.93 -14.47 -8.49
N LEU A 334 8.14 -14.87 -8.89
CA LEU A 334 9.29 -13.97 -8.92
C LEU A 334 9.10 -12.82 -9.91
N VAL A 335 8.70 -13.14 -11.14
CA VAL A 335 8.44 -12.13 -12.18
C VAL A 335 7.31 -11.21 -11.76
N GLY A 336 6.20 -11.77 -11.25
CA GLY A 336 5.08 -11.00 -10.75
C GLY A 336 5.49 -10.01 -9.66
N ALA A 337 6.30 -10.46 -8.70
CA ALA A 337 6.77 -9.60 -7.62
C ALA A 337 7.84 -8.57 -8.06
N ILE A 338 8.61 -8.81 -9.12
CA ILE A 338 9.44 -7.77 -9.76
C ILE A 338 8.55 -6.73 -10.44
N LEU A 339 7.54 -7.18 -11.19
CA LEU A 339 6.59 -6.30 -11.88
C LEU A 339 5.81 -5.44 -10.88
N THR A 340 5.41 -5.97 -9.71
CA THR A 340 4.73 -5.18 -8.69
C THR A 340 5.61 -4.06 -8.15
N GLU A 341 6.88 -4.35 -7.86
CA GLU A 341 7.83 -3.33 -7.39
C GLU A 341 8.03 -2.24 -8.44
N ILE A 342 8.27 -2.59 -9.71
CA ILE A 342 8.47 -1.63 -10.81
C ILE A 342 7.23 -0.75 -10.98
N TYR A 343 6.05 -1.37 -11.07
CA TYR A 343 4.80 -0.64 -11.28
C TYR A 343 4.50 0.32 -10.12
N ALA A 344 4.75 -0.09 -8.87
CA ALA A 344 4.58 0.78 -7.73
C ALA A 344 5.59 1.96 -7.74
N VAL A 345 6.83 1.80 -8.26
CA VAL A 345 7.75 2.95 -8.42
C VAL A 345 7.21 3.93 -9.45
N ILE A 346 6.71 3.43 -10.58
CA ILE A 346 6.12 4.26 -11.64
C ILE A 346 4.94 5.06 -11.08
N LEU A 347 4.03 4.40 -10.35
CA LEU A 347 2.86 5.08 -9.80
C LEU A 347 3.24 6.14 -8.75
N LEU A 348 4.13 5.80 -7.83
CA LEU A 348 4.56 6.70 -6.76
C LEU A 348 5.34 7.89 -7.30
N SER A 349 6.11 7.70 -8.39
CA SER A 349 6.82 8.79 -9.07
C SER A 349 5.88 9.83 -9.70
N ASN A 350 4.62 9.48 -9.95
CA ASN A 350 3.59 10.37 -10.48
C ASN A 350 2.75 11.06 -9.40
N SER A 351 2.99 10.78 -8.11
CA SER A 351 2.30 11.47 -7.02
C SER A 351 2.80 12.93 -6.90
N ASP A 352 1.88 13.85 -6.64
CA ASP A 352 2.17 15.27 -6.35
C ASP A 352 2.79 15.47 -4.95
N TRP A 353 3.08 14.39 -4.20
CA TRP A 353 3.65 14.45 -2.85
C TRP A 353 4.98 15.20 -2.84
N PRO A 354 5.17 16.16 -1.92
CA PRO A 354 6.41 16.91 -1.85
C PRO A 354 7.57 15.98 -1.50
N TRP A 355 8.64 16.07 -2.29
CA TRP A 355 9.88 15.36 -1.98
C TRP A 355 10.46 15.88 -0.67
N PRO A 356 11.08 15.01 0.13
CA PRO A 356 11.64 15.41 1.40
C PRO A 356 12.81 16.37 1.18
N ASP A 357 12.78 17.52 1.84
CA ASP A 357 13.74 18.61 1.70
C ASP A 357 14.97 18.40 2.59
N PHE A 358 15.55 17.20 2.54
CA PHE A 358 16.80 16.89 3.24
C PHE A 358 17.97 17.16 2.31
N GLU A 359 18.93 17.99 2.72
CA GLU A 359 20.17 18.24 1.95
C GLU A 359 20.87 16.94 1.54
N LYS A 360 20.84 15.91 2.39
CA LYS A 360 21.41 14.57 2.12
C LYS A 360 20.66 13.76 1.05
N MET A 361 19.41 14.12 0.71
CA MET A 361 18.60 13.42 -0.30
C MET A 361 18.53 14.11 -1.65
N LYS A 362 19.19 15.26 -1.83
CA LYS A 362 19.30 15.89 -3.16
C LYS A 362 19.91 14.94 -4.20
N GLN A 363 20.86 14.07 -3.79
CA GLN A 363 21.43 13.02 -4.65
C GLN A 363 20.39 11.96 -5.07
N LEU A 364 19.51 11.54 -4.16
CA LEU A 364 18.42 10.62 -4.50
C LEU A 364 17.40 11.27 -5.44
N GLN A 365 17.08 12.55 -5.21
CA GLN A 365 16.21 13.32 -6.13
C GLN A 365 16.80 13.37 -7.54
N THR A 366 18.13 13.54 -7.69
CA THR A 366 18.78 13.49 -9.01
C THR A 366 18.74 12.10 -9.65
N LEU A 367 18.85 11.02 -8.87
CA LEU A 367 18.76 9.64 -9.39
C LEU A 367 17.34 9.28 -9.86
N PHE A 368 16.31 9.79 -9.18
CA PHE A 368 14.90 9.57 -9.56
C PHE A 368 14.39 10.57 -10.61
N ALA A 369 15.08 11.69 -10.85
CA ALA A 369 14.72 12.66 -11.87
C ALA A 369 14.49 12.08 -13.28
N PRO A 370 15.34 11.16 -13.83
CA PRO A 370 15.08 10.54 -15.12
C PRO A 370 13.82 9.67 -15.12
N ILE A 371 13.59 8.92 -14.04
CA ILE A 371 12.38 8.09 -13.88
C ILE A 371 11.14 8.98 -13.84
N ARG A 372 11.18 10.07 -13.07
CA ARG A 372 10.11 11.06 -12.97
C ARG A 372 9.82 11.71 -14.32
N ASN A 373 10.84 12.15 -15.05
CA ASN A 373 10.68 12.79 -16.35
C ASN A 373 10.14 11.81 -17.40
N CYS A 374 10.52 10.53 -17.33
CA CYS A 374 9.97 9.48 -18.16
C CYS A 374 8.49 9.22 -17.82
N CYS A 375 8.16 9.05 -16.54
CA CYS A 375 6.80 8.78 -16.08
C CYS A 375 5.85 9.95 -16.38
N ALA A 376 6.31 11.20 -16.19
CA ALA A 376 5.56 12.40 -16.52
C ALA A 376 5.24 12.53 -18.02
N LYS A 377 6.05 11.92 -18.90
CA LYS A 377 5.75 11.80 -20.34
C LYS A 377 4.74 10.68 -20.64
N LEU A 378 4.77 9.59 -19.87
CA LEU A 378 3.88 8.44 -20.05
C LEU A 378 2.45 8.67 -19.52
N THR A 379 2.27 9.56 -18.55
CA THR A 379 0.95 9.81 -17.92
C THR A 379 0.36 11.15 -18.30
N SER A 380 -0.89 11.12 -18.79
CA SER A 380 -1.75 12.31 -18.86
C SER A 380 -1.78 13.02 -17.50
N LYS A 381 -1.63 14.36 -17.49
CA LYS A 381 -1.70 15.21 -16.28
C LYS A 381 -3.06 15.19 -15.58
N GLN A 382 -4.02 14.41 -16.05
CA GLN A 382 -5.33 14.30 -15.45
C GLN A 382 -5.21 13.65 -14.06
N ARG A 383 -5.44 14.42 -13.00
CA ARG A 383 -5.29 13.96 -11.61
C ARG A 383 -6.49 13.17 -11.10
N TRP A 384 -7.66 13.37 -11.72
CA TRP A 384 -8.96 12.84 -11.33
C TRP A 384 -9.87 12.58 -12.53
N SER A 385 -10.94 11.82 -12.32
CA SER A 385 -11.97 11.52 -13.33
C SER A 385 -12.77 12.75 -13.81
N ASN A 386 -12.57 13.94 -13.22
CA ASN A 386 -13.38 15.15 -13.41
C ASN A 386 -14.88 14.95 -13.11
N SER A 387 -15.21 13.93 -12.32
CA SER A 387 -16.57 13.57 -11.96
C SER A 387 -16.61 13.28 -10.46
N MET A 388 -17.52 13.92 -9.75
CA MET A 388 -17.78 13.68 -8.33
C MET A 388 -19.20 13.15 -8.16
N ALA A 389 -19.37 12.15 -7.30
CA ALA A 389 -20.69 11.66 -6.93
C ALA A 389 -21.47 12.80 -6.25
N GLN A 390 -22.64 13.14 -6.77
CA GLN A 390 -23.55 14.06 -6.10
C GLN A 390 -24.05 13.38 -4.83
N LEU A 391 -23.60 13.89 -3.67
CA LEU A 391 -24.32 13.68 -2.42
C LEU A 391 -25.58 14.52 -2.52
N ASN A 392 -26.68 13.92 -2.97
CA ASN A 392 -28.00 14.53 -2.89
C ASN A 392 -28.28 14.83 -1.41
N LEU A 393 -28.08 16.08 -1.01
CA LEU A 393 -28.58 16.63 0.26
C LEU A 393 -30.03 17.13 0.12
N LEU A 394 -30.62 17.00 -1.07
CA LEU A 394 -32.00 17.37 -1.40
C LEU A 394 -32.60 16.33 -2.36
N SER A 395 -32.95 15.15 -1.84
CA SER A 395 -34.00 14.31 -2.41
C SER A 395 -35.16 14.26 -1.44
#